data_AF-A0AAF0R9C4-F1
#
_entry.id   AF-A0AAF0R9C4-F1
#
_cell.length_a   1.000
_cell.length_b   1.000
_cell.length_c   1.000
_cell.angle_alpha   90.00
_cell.angle_beta   90.00
_cell.angle_gamma   90.00
#
_symmetry.space_group_name_H-M   'P 1'
#
loop_
_entity.id
_entity.type
_entity.pdbx_description
1 polymer ?
#
loop_
_entity_poly.entity_id
_entity_poly.type
_entity_poly.pdbx_seq_one_letter_code
_entity_poly.pdbx_strand_id
1 'polypeptide(L)'
;MIRMEWRIPWELIERIEEIHEMMKIINIQIRHIFREANQLADFITNIAIEQELEGKQQYQHFNQLPSRAKRILNMDKQQISSIRIRTRRINSTSDH
;
A
#
# COMPACT_ATOMS: atom_id res chain seq x y z
N MET A 1 -19.02 -11.59 12.61
CA MET A 1 -18.64 -11.42 14.02
C MET A 1 -17.11 -11.55 14.08
N ILE A 2 -16.39 -10.44 14.27
CA ILE A 2 -14.93 -10.46 14.38
C ILE A 2 -14.61 -10.95 15.79
N ARG A 3 -13.82 -12.02 15.94
CA ARG A 3 -13.66 -12.77 17.20
C ARG A 3 -12.97 -12.01 18.36
N MET A 4 -12.68 -10.71 18.25
CA MET A 4 -11.96 -9.91 19.27
C MET A 4 -10.69 -10.57 19.83
N GLU A 5 -10.09 -11.51 19.11
CA GLU A 5 -8.86 -12.23 19.48
C GLU A 5 -7.58 -11.44 19.12
N TRP A 6 -7.70 -10.14 18.88
CA TRP A 6 -6.55 -9.30 18.55
C TRP A 6 -5.75 -9.05 19.83
N ARG A 7 -4.82 -9.94 20.14
CA ARG A 7 -3.75 -9.64 21.10
C ARG A 7 -2.94 -8.50 20.52
N ILE A 8 -2.85 -7.39 21.26
CA ILE A 8 -2.00 -6.26 20.89
C ILE A 8 -0.57 -6.82 20.81
N PRO A 9 0.07 -6.79 19.63
CA PRO A 9 1.47 -7.14 19.53
C PRO A 9 2.25 -6.03 20.22
N TRP A 10 2.58 -6.23 21.50
CA TRP A 10 3.34 -5.27 22.30
C TRP A 10 4.66 -4.88 21.63
N GLU A 11 5.24 -5.74 20.78
CA GLU A 11 6.40 -5.46 19.92
C GLU A 11 6.20 -4.32 18.92
N LEU A 12 4.96 -3.93 18.63
CA LEU A 12 4.62 -2.80 17.77
C LEU A 12 4.33 -1.53 18.57
N ILE A 13 4.18 -1.60 19.90
CA ILE A 13 3.73 -0.44 20.69
C ILE A 13 4.74 0.71 20.60
N GLU A 14 6.03 0.41 20.73
CA GLU A 14 7.11 1.40 20.63
C GLU A 14 7.07 2.12 19.28
N ARG A 15 6.93 1.35 18.18
CA ARG A 15 6.82 1.91 16.82
C ARG A 15 5.56 2.75 16.63
N ILE A 16 4.44 2.33 17.21
CA ILE A 16 3.17 3.05 17.14
C ILE A 16 3.26 4.36 17.93
N GLU A 17 3.91 4.36 19.09
CA GLU A 17 4.14 5.57 19.90
C GLU A 17 5.05 6.56 19.19
N GLU A 18 6.15 6.10 18.58
CA GLU A 18 7.01 6.94 17.74
C GLU A 18 6.24 7.59 16.59
N ILE A 19 5.41 6.82 15.88
CA ILE A 19 4.55 7.35 14.82
C ILE A 19 3.61 8.41 15.40
N HIS A 20 2.97 8.17 16.55
CA HIS A 20 2.07 9.16 17.16
C HIS A 20 2.80 10.46 17.53
N GLU A 21 4.02 10.40 18.06
CA GLU A 21 4.79 11.60 18.35
C GLU A 21 5.13 12.37 17.07
N MET A 22 5.52 11.68 16.00
CA MET A 22 5.71 12.30 14.69
C MET A 22 4.42 12.91 14.14
N MET A 23 3.28 12.28 14.40
CA MET A 23 1.98 12.81 13.98
C MET A 23 1.55 14.06 14.74
N LYS A 24 2.01 14.26 15.97
CA LYS A 24 1.70 15.47 16.75
C LYS A 24 2.43 16.71 16.23
N ILE A 25 3.62 16.54 15.66
CA ILE A 25 4.45 17.65 15.17
C ILE A 25 4.15 18.05 13.72
N ILE A 26 3.38 17.25 12.97
CA ILE A 26 3.05 17.50 11.56
C ILE A 26 1.53 17.60 11.40
N ASN A 27 1.05 18.52 10.56
CA ASN A 27 -0.36 18.58 10.19
C ASN A 27 -0.71 17.43 9.23
N ILE A 28 -1.22 16.31 9.76
CA ILE A 28 -1.50 15.08 8.99
C ILE A 28 -3.00 14.89 8.83
N GLN A 29 -3.41 14.52 7.61
CA GLN A 29 -4.75 14.04 7.31
C GLN A 29 -4.70 12.55 6.97
N ILE A 30 -5.27 11.70 7.83
CA ILE A 30 -5.40 10.27 7.57
C ILE A 30 -6.56 10.04 6.60
N ARG A 31 -6.32 9.32 5.50
CA ARG A 31 -7.35 8.89 4.56
C ARG A 31 -7.25 7.39 4.31
N HIS A 32 -8.38 6.70 4.36
CA HIS A 32 -8.45 5.32 3.93
C HIS A 32 -8.64 5.28 2.41
N ILE A 33 -7.76 4.57 1.71
CA ILE A 33 -7.78 4.43 0.26
C ILE A 33 -7.88 2.96 -0.14
N PHE A 34 -8.38 2.70 -1.35
CA PHE A 34 -8.33 1.37 -1.95
C PHE A 34 -6.88 0.94 -2.12
N ARG A 35 -6.62 -0.37 -1.99
CA ARG A 35 -5.27 -0.94 -2.14
C ARG A 35 -4.64 -0.56 -3.47
N GLU A 36 -5.44 -0.46 -4.53
CA GLU A 36 -5.03 -0.09 -5.87
C GLU A 36 -4.45 1.34 -5.95
N ALA A 37 -4.89 2.25 -5.09
CA ALA A 37 -4.34 3.59 -4.98
C ALA A 37 -3.00 3.62 -4.21
N ASN A 38 -2.67 2.56 -3.47
CA ASN A 38 -1.40 2.44 -2.72
C ASN A 38 -0.34 1.58 -3.44
N GLN A 39 -0.54 1.29 -4.73
CA GLN A 39 0.31 0.38 -5.51
C GLN A 39 1.79 0.78 -5.53
N LEU A 40 2.10 2.08 -5.49
CA LEU A 40 3.48 2.54 -5.49
C LEU A 40 4.19 2.21 -4.19
N ALA A 41 3.53 2.45 -3.04
CA ALA A 41 4.09 2.11 -1.74
C ALA A 41 4.32 0.61 -1.63
N ASP A 42 3.33 -0.21 -1.98
CA ASP A 42 3.44 -1.67 -2.02
C ASP A 42 4.64 -2.11 -2.90
N PHE A 43 4.81 -1.50 -4.07
CA PHE A 43 5.91 -1.84 -4.97
C PHE A 43 7.29 -1.49 -4.39
N ILE A 44 7.44 -0.29 -3.81
CA ILE A 44 8.70 0.15 -3.19
C ILE A 44 9.03 -0.73 -1.97
N THR A 45 8.03 -1.07 -1.14
CA THR A 45 8.24 -1.96 0.00
C THR A 45 8.71 -3.34 -0.44
N ASN A 46 8.10 -3.92 -1.48
CA ASN A 46 8.56 -5.22 -2.00
C ASN A 46 10.00 -5.16 -2.51
N ILE A 47 10.38 -4.09 -3.22
CA ILE A 47 11.78 -3.90 -3.64
C ILE A 47 12.71 -3.84 -2.43
N ALA A 48 12.36 -3.06 -1.41
CA ALA A 48 13.19 -2.90 -0.22
C ALA A 48 13.38 -4.23 0.53
N ILE A 49 12.36 -5.09 0.55
CA ILE A 49 12.45 -6.44 1.13
C ILE A 49 13.31 -7.35 0.25
N GLU A 50 13.13 -7.32 -1.07
CA GLU A 50 13.92 -8.12 -2.01
C GLU A 50 15.41 -7.73 -2.01
N GLN A 51 15.70 -6.44 -1.79
CA GLN A 51 17.03 -5.85 -1.78
C GLN A 51 17.52 -5.52 -0.36
N GLU A 52 17.01 -6.23 0.66
CA GLU A 52 17.33 -5.95 2.07
C GLU A 52 18.85 -5.95 2.35
N LEU A 53 19.62 -6.73 1.59
CA LEU A 53 21.09 -6.81 1.67
C LEU A 53 21.82 -5.60 1.03
N GLU A 54 21.15 -4.83 0.17
CA GLU A 54 21.73 -3.67 -0.53
C GLU A 54 21.60 -2.37 0.30
N GLY A 55 20.99 -2.44 1.48
CA GLY A 55 20.81 -1.32 2.39
C GLY A 55 19.67 -0.38 2.00
N LYS A 56 19.65 0.81 2.61
CA LYS A 56 18.55 1.77 2.46
C LYS A 56 18.50 2.34 1.03
N GLN A 57 17.48 1.95 0.27
CA GLN A 57 17.19 2.49 -1.06
C GLN A 57 16.56 3.89 -0.93
N GLN A 58 17.13 4.88 -1.60
CA GLN A 58 16.58 6.24 -1.70
C GLN A 58 16.63 6.73 -3.15
N TYR A 59 15.48 7.16 -3.67
CA TYR A 59 15.37 7.74 -5.00
C TYR A 59 15.01 9.22 -4.88
N GLN A 60 15.88 10.11 -5.39
CA GLN A 60 15.67 11.56 -5.38
C GLN A 60 15.12 12.07 -6.72
N HIS A 61 15.33 11.32 -7.79
CA HIS A 61 14.90 11.69 -9.13
C HIS A 61 14.00 10.61 -9.75
N PHE A 62 13.02 11.06 -10.54
CA PHE A 62 12.12 10.16 -11.27
C PHE A 62 12.87 9.15 -12.13
N ASN A 63 13.99 9.56 -12.73
CA ASN A 63 14.79 8.71 -13.61
C ASN A 63 15.46 7.54 -12.89
N GLN A 64 15.67 7.65 -11.57
CA GLN A 64 16.27 6.60 -10.75
C GLN A 64 15.25 5.50 -10.41
N LEU A 65 13.95 5.77 -10.55
CA LEU A 65 12.92 4.78 -10.24
C LEU A 65 12.91 3.63 -11.26
N PRO A 66 12.64 2.39 -10.83
CA PRO A 66 12.39 1.28 -11.72
C PRO A 66 11.22 1.58 -12.68
N SER A 67 11.26 1.01 -13.88
CA SER A 67 10.25 1.26 -14.94
C SER A 67 8.82 1.00 -14.47
N ARG A 68 8.61 0.01 -13.59
CA ARG A 68 7.30 -0.30 -13.02
C ARG A 68 6.80 0.77 -12.05
N ALA A 69 7.66 1.33 -11.19
CA ALA A 69 7.31 2.47 -10.34
C ALA A 69 6.96 3.71 -11.17
N LYS A 70 7.76 4.00 -12.21
CA LYS A 70 7.50 5.09 -13.15
C LYS A 70 6.12 4.97 -13.80
N ARG A 71 5.76 3.76 -14.23
CA ARG A 71 4.44 3.48 -14.83
C ARG A 71 3.30 3.77 -13.85
N ILE A 72 3.41 3.31 -12.59
CA ILE A 72 2.39 3.54 -11.56
C ILE A 72 2.22 5.05 -11.32
N LEU A 73 3.32 5.78 -11.15
CA LEU A 73 3.29 7.24 -10.98
C LEU A 73 2.65 7.97 -12.17
N ASN A 74 2.96 7.55 -13.40
CA ASN A 74 2.38 8.17 -14.59
C ASN A 74 0.88 7.91 -14.68
N MET A 75 0.42 6.70 -14.36
CA MET A 75 -1.01 6.38 -14.32
C MET A 75 -1.73 7.21 -13.26
N ASP A 76 -1.14 7.38 -12.07
CA ASP A 76 -1.70 8.19 -10.99
C ASP A 76 -1.75 9.68 -11.36
N LYS A 77 -0.68 10.23 -11.95
CA LYS A 77 -0.66 11.60 -12.48
C LYS A 77 -1.73 11.84 -13.55
N GLN A 78 -2.00 10.83 -14.38
CA GLN A 78 -3.04 10.88 -15.40
C GLN A 78 -4.45 10.56 -14.85
N GLN A 79 -4.58 10.29 -13.54
CA GLN A 79 -5.84 9.92 -12.88
C GLN A 79 -6.51 8.70 -13.54
N ILE A 80 -5.70 7.77 -14.06
CA ILE A 80 -6.19 6.54 -14.69
C ILE A 80 -6.43 5.50 -13.61
N SER A 81 -7.69 5.11 -13.45
CA SER A 81 -8.11 4.11 -12.49
C SER A 81 -7.45 2.75 -12.75
N SER A 82 -6.81 2.19 -11.72
CA SER A 82 -6.19 0.86 -11.74
C SER A 82 -7.03 -0.22 -11.02
N ILE A 83 -8.33 0.05 -10.83
CA ILE A 83 -9.24 -0.81 -10.06
C ILE A 83 -9.29 -2.23 -10.65
N ARG A 84 -9.06 -3.23 -9.80
CA ARG A 84 -9.22 -4.64 -10.17
C ARG A 84 -10.70 -5.01 -10.13
N ILE A 85 -11.34 -5.09 -11.30
CA ILE A 85 -12.70 -5.60 -11.41
C ILE A 85 -12.65 -7.14 -11.41
N ARG A 86 -13.23 -7.78 -10.40
CA ARG A 86 -13.50 -9.23 -10.40
C ARG A 86 -14.97 -9.46 -10.71
N THR A 87 -15.28 -9.89 -11.92
CA THR A 87 -16.64 -10.27 -12.31
C THR A 87 -16.97 -11.64 -11.73
N ARG A 88 -17.99 -11.72 -10.87
CA ARG A 88 -18.54 -13.01 -10.41
C ARG A 88 -19.44 -13.55 -11.51
N ARG A 89 -19.08 -14.69 -12.13
CA ARG A 89 -20.00 -15.41 -13.02
C ARG A 89 -21.07 -16.07 -12.15
N ILE A 90 -22.30 -15.60 -12.28
CA ILE A 90 -23.47 -16.27 -11.68
C ILE A 90 -23.93 -17.28 -12.74
N ASN A 91 -23.62 -18.55 -12.54
CA ASN A 91 -24.24 -19.61 -13.32
C ASN A 91 -25.65 -19.78 -12.78
N SER A 92 -26.65 -19.23 -13.46
CA SER A 92 -28.04 -19.58 -13.22
C SER A 92 -28.26 -21.00 -13.71
N THR A 93 -28.26 -21.97 -12.80
CA THR A 93 -28.88 -23.28 -13.06
C THR A 93 -30.37 -23.03 -13.23
N SER A 94 -30.80 -22.97 -14.49
CA SER A 94 -32.20 -23.09 -14.87
C SER A 94 -32.57 -24.56 -14.73
N ASP A 95 -33.13 -24.91 -13.57
CA ASP A 95 -33.81 -26.19 -13.38
C ASP A 95 -35.07 -26.21 -14.26
N HIS A 96 -35.10 -27.15 -15.20
CA HIS A 96 -36.27 -27.55 -15.98
C HIS A 96 -36.54 -29.03 -15.69
#